data_AF-A0A0C2WU74-F1
#
_entry.id   AF-A0A0C2WU74-F1
#
_cell.length_a   1.000
_cell.length_b   1.000
_cell.length_c   1.000
_cell.angle_alpha   90.00
_cell.angle_beta   90.00
_cell.angle_gamma   90.00
#
_symmetry.space_group_name_H-M   'P 1'
#
loop_
_entity.id
_entity.type
_entity.pdbx_description
1 polymer ?
#
loop_
_entity_poly.entity_id
_entity_poly.type
_entity_poly.pdbx_seq_one_letter_code
_entity_poly.pdbx_strand_id
1 'polypeptide(L)'
;MFSLSSLSRTLCSVSPLLRLGQLNSQPTPTTLGPLSIFSRARSQLAPRQVKHIKRHKGRVPIPIGGSTKGTTLAYGDYGIRIKSNGHRFTAKQLSTAEEVIKRKARAFKGLRVYLRVFPDIPVCIKGNETRMGKGKGTFEYWATRVPTGRVIFEIGGVPIREELARDMLRQAAAKLPTKMEFITRSTPPRLGSLVLHPSKPDVESPPLATAECPALLETTA
;
A
#
# COMPACT_ATOMS: atom_id res chain seq x y z
N MET A 1 -40.70 40.55 50.44
CA MET A 1 -41.55 40.85 51.61
C MET A 1 -42.88 40.16 51.39
N PHE A 2 -43.20 39.17 52.24
CA PHE A 2 -44.44 38.40 52.22
C PHE A 2 -45.59 39.19 52.88
N SER A 3 -46.82 39.06 52.37
CA SER A 3 -48.06 39.30 53.14
C SER A 3 -49.25 38.74 52.34
N LEU A 4 -49.76 37.54 52.66
CA LEU A 4 -50.86 37.23 53.58
C LEU A 4 -52.26 37.60 53.04
N SER A 5 -53.06 36.57 52.75
CA SER A 5 -54.47 36.36 53.19
C SER A 5 -55.13 35.36 52.21
N SER A 6 -55.60 34.15 52.56
CA SER A 6 -56.30 33.57 53.72
C SER A 6 -57.82 33.48 53.52
N LEU A 7 -58.30 32.22 53.55
CA LEU A 7 -59.62 31.71 53.98
C LEU A 7 -60.84 31.83 53.05
N SER A 8 -61.42 30.69 52.66
CA SER A 8 -62.49 29.99 53.42
C SER A 8 -63.08 28.83 52.58
N ARG A 9 -62.78 27.56 52.91
CA ARG A 9 -63.65 26.56 53.56
C ARG A 9 -65.02 26.30 52.92
N THR A 10 -65.23 25.06 52.46
CA THR A 10 -66.32 24.20 52.96
C THR A 10 -66.11 22.73 52.55
N LEU A 11 -66.56 21.84 53.43
CA LEU A 11 -66.29 20.41 53.51
C LEU A 11 -67.46 19.59 52.96
N CYS A 12 -67.18 18.47 52.30
CA CYS A 12 -67.90 17.18 52.36
C CYS A 12 -67.41 16.30 51.21
N SER A 13 -67.40 14.98 51.23
CA SER A 13 -67.35 13.94 52.25
C SER A 13 -67.12 12.63 51.46
N VAL A 14 -66.90 11.53 52.16
CA VAL A 14 -67.02 10.13 51.69
C VAL A 14 -65.88 9.57 50.82
N SER A 15 -64.95 8.88 51.48
CA SER A 15 -64.24 7.71 50.93
C SER A 15 -65.21 6.50 50.93
N PRO A 16 -65.09 5.50 50.03
CA PRO A 16 -64.12 4.44 50.29
C PRO A 16 -63.51 3.68 49.09
N LEU A 17 -62.34 3.09 49.37
CA LEU A 17 -61.86 1.75 48.99
C LEU A 17 -61.72 1.34 47.49
N LEU A 18 -60.44 1.08 47.17
CA LEU A 18 -59.92 -0.07 46.41
C LEU A 18 -60.18 -0.15 44.90
N ARG A 19 -59.10 0.10 44.14
CA ARG A 19 -58.58 -0.92 43.23
C ARG A 19 -57.10 -0.70 42.95
N LEU A 20 -56.28 -1.69 43.31
CA LEU A 20 -54.88 -1.81 42.91
C LEU A 20 -54.81 -1.74 41.37
N GLY A 21 -54.32 -0.61 40.84
CA GLY A 21 -53.95 -0.46 39.44
C GLY A 21 -52.51 -0.95 39.25
N GLN A 22 -52.37 -1.97 38.41
CA GLN A 22 -51.11 -2.63 38.05
C GLN A 22 -50.07 -1.63 37.53
N LEU A 23 -48.87 -1.66 38.12
CA LEU A 23 -47.69 -0.96 37.61
C LEU A 23 -47.29 -1.61 36.28
N ASN A 24 -47.62 -0.95 35.18
CA ASN A 24 -47.20 -1.35 33.84
C ASN A 24 -45.73 -0.92 33.64
N SER A 25 -44.78 -1.68 34.18
CA SER A 25 -43.36 -1.49 33.92
C SER A 25 -43.03 -1.98 32.51
N GLN A 26 -43.01 -1.07 31.54
CA GLN A 26 -42.44 -1.36 30.22
C GLN A 26 -40.93 -1.58 30.39
N PRO A 27 -40.36 -2.74 30.03
CA PRO A 27 -38.91 -2.89 30.01
C PRO A 27 -38.37 -1.99 28.89
N THR A 28 -37.59 -0.99 29.27
CA THR A 28 -36.81 -0.19 28.32
C THR A 28 -35.89 -1.13 27.55
N PRO A 29 -35.85 -1.08 26.21
CA PRO A 29 -34.85 -1.85 25.48
C PRO A 29 -33.48 -1.37 25.96
N THR A 30 -32.72 -2.28 26.56
CA THR A 30 -31.30 -2.09 26.83
C THR A 30 -30.64 -1.80 25.50
N THR A 31 -30.42 -0.53 25.19
CA THR A 31 -29.59 -0.12 24.07
C THR A 31 -28.19 -0.59 24.40
N LEU A 32 -27.85 -1.79 23.92
CA LEU A 32 -26.49 -2.29 23.87
C LEU A 32 -25.67 -1.13 23.31
N GLY A 33 -24.73 -0.63 24.13
CA GLY A 33 -23.83 0.44 23.72
C GLY A 33 -23.24 0.08 22.37
N PRO A 34 -22.83 1.07 21.55
CA PRO A 34 -22.20 0.76 20.28
C PRO A 34 -21.03 -0.16 20.62
N LEU A 35 -21.14 -1.44 20.25
CA LEU A 35 -20.01 -2.36 20.16
C LEU A 35 -19.00 -1.54 19.41
N SER A 36 -17.98 -1.05 20.14
CA SER A 36 -17.09 -0.04 19.60
C SER A 36 -16.61 -0.63 18.31
N ILE A 37 -17.09 0.00 17.23
CA ILE A 37 -16.78 -0.42 15.88
C ILE A 37 -15.28 -0.46 15.93
N PHE A 38 -14.70 -1.65 15.80
CA PHE A 38 -13.28 -1.81 15.60
C PHE A 38 -12.99 -1.05 14.31
N SER A 39 -12.80 0.26 14.43
CA SER A 39 -12.23 1.12 13.44
C SER A 39 -10.76 0.74 13.42
N ARG A 40 -10.49 -0.49 12.96
CA ARG A 40 -9.15 -0.95 12.66
C ARG A 40 -8.60 0.05 11.68
N ALA A 41 -7.63 0.82 12.14
CA ALA A 41 -7.04 1.88 11.37
C ALA A 41 -6.60 1.31 10.01
N ARG A 42 -6.95 2.04 8.94
CA ARG A 42 -6.50 1.79 7.56
C ARG A 42 -4.97 1.80 7.40
N SER A 43 -4.22 2.08 8.47
CA SER A 43 -2.76 2.29 8.50
C SER A 43 -1.94 1.05 8.77
N GLN A 44 -2.52 -0.05 9.25
CA GLN A 44 -1.77 -1.30 9.43
C GLN A 44 -1.66 -2.00 8.08
N LEU A 45 -0.44 -2.16 7.53
CA LEU A 45 -0.17 -2.98 6.34
C LEU A 45 -0.41 -4.46 6.66
N ALA A 46 -1.68 -4.83 6.76
CA ALA A 46 -2.16 -6.16 7.11
C ALA A 46 -3.48 -6.44 6.37
N PRO A 47 -3.67 -7.66 5.82
CA PRO A 47 -4.92 -8.06 5.21
C PRO A 47 -6.04 -8.12 6.26
N ARG A 48 -7.24 -7.65 5.89
CA ARG A 48 -8.40 -7.59 6.79
C ARG A 48 -8.92 -8.97 7.18
N GLN A 49 -8.94 -9.90 6.23
CA GLN A 49 -9.43 -11.27 6.41
C GLN A 49 -8.48 -12.25 5.73
N VAL A 50 -8.18 -13.36 6.40
CA VAL A 50 -7.33 -14.42 5.88
C VAL A 50 -7.90 -15.77 6.28
N LYS A 51 -8.11 -16.66 5.30
CA LYS A 51 -8.62 -18.02 5.54
C LYS A 51 -7.67 -18.84 6.42
N HIS A 52 -6.39 -18.89 6.06
CA HIS A 52 -5.35 -19.63 6.81
C HIS A 52 -4.17 -18.72 7.20
N ILE A 53 -3.90 -18.63 8.50
CA ILE A 53 -2.80 -17.84 9.06
C ILE A 53 -1.45 -18.54 8.87
N LYS A 54 -1.37 -19.87 8.98
CA LYS A 54 -0.11 -20.62 8.81
C LYS A 54 0.10 -20.99 7.34
N ARG A 55 1.02 -20.32 6.62
CA ARG A 55 1.33 -20.61 5.19
C ARG A 55 2.78 -21.01 4.93
N HIS A 56 3.02 -21.91 3.97
CA HIS A 56 4.39 -22.29 3.59
C HIS A 56 5.22 -21.07 3.18
N LYS A 57 6.54 -21.12 3.46
CA LYS A 57 7.46 -19.99 3.26
C LYS A 57 7.51 -19.53 1.80
N GLY A 58 7.45 -20.46 0.86
CA GLY A 58 7.61 -20.19 -0.57
C GLY A 58 9.00 -19.65 -0.93
N ARG A 59 9.15 -19.15 -2.16
CA ARG A 59 10.34 -18.45 -2.67
C ARG A 59 9.92 -17.19 -3.41
N VAL A 60 10.81 -16.20 -3.48
CA VAL A 60 10.56 -14.99 -4.28
C VAL A 60 10.54 -15.39 -5.75
N PRO A 61 9.51 -15.01 -6.54
CA PRO A 61 9.45 -15.38 -7.94
C PRO A 61 10.55 -14.68 -8.75
N ILE A 62 11.20 -15.43 -9.65
CA ILE A 62 12.16 -14.89 -10.61
C ILE A 62 11.46 -14.91 -11.98
N PRO A 63 11.27 -13.76 -12.64
CA PRO A 63 10.58 -13.69 -13.93
C PRO A 63 11.50 -14.19 -15.06
N ILE A 64 11.48 -15.49 -15.33
CA ILE A 64 12.28 -16.12 -16.39
C ILE A 64 11.65 -15.87 -17.77
N GLY A 65 10.32 -15.90 -17.86
CA GLY A 65 9.57 -15.69 -19.12
C GLY A 65 9.45 -14.24 -19.57
N GLY A 66 10.43 -13.39 -19.26
CA GLY A 66 10.47 -12.00 -19.74
C GLY A 66 9.38 -11.06 -19.23
N SER A 67 8.72 -11.37 -18.11
CA SER A 67 7.64 -10.54 -17.56
C SER A 67 8.15 -9.18 -17.06
N THR A 68 7.67 -8.10 -17.68
CA THR A 68 7.94 -6.70 -17.31
C THR A 68 6.91 -6.12 -16.32
N LYS A 69 5.96 -6.94 -15.84
CA LYS A 69 4.82 -6.48 -15.03
C LYS A 69 5.26 -5.72 -13.79
N GLY A 70 4.80 -4.47 -13.69
CA GLY A 70 5.00 -3.63 -12.52
C GLY A 70 6.42 -3.13 -12.32
N THR A 71 7.22 -3.12 -13.39
CA THR A 71 8.56 -2.51 -13.45
C THR A 71 8.51 -1.03 -13.86
N THR A 72 7.36 -0.60 -14.37
CA THR A 72 7.01 0.78 -14.74
C THR A 72 6.11 1.45 -13.70
N LEU A 73 6.14 2.78 -13.68
CA LEU A 73 5.22 3.61 -12.89
C LEU A 73 3.80 3.50 -13.45
N ALA A 74 2.78 3.52 -12.57
CA ALA A 74 1.38 3.53 -13.01
C ALA A 74 0.59 4.75 -12.52
N TYR A 75 0.85 5.21 -11.30
CA TYR A 75 0.06 6.28 -10.67
C TYR A 75 0.88 7.55 -10.51
N GLY A 76 2.11 7.43 -9.99
CA GLY A 76 2.99 8.56 -9.74
C GLY A 76 3.87 8.95 -10.93
N ASP A 77 4.53 10.09 -10.78
CA ASP A 77 5.48 10.63 -11.76
C ASP A 77 6.91 10.16 -11.47
N TYR A 78 7.19 9.94 -10.18
CA TYR A 78 8.46 9.46 -9.66
C TYR A 78 8.27 8.24 -8.77
N GLY A 79 9.27 7.38 -8.68
CA GLY A 79 9.22 6.25 -7.75
C GLY A 79 10.56 5.58 -7.52
N ILE A 80 10.52 4.48 -6.76
CA ILE A 80 11.67 3.61 -6.58
C ILE A 80 11.33 2.17 -6.93
N ARG A 81 12.28 1.53 -7.63
CA ARG A 81 12.23 0.11 -7.97
C ARG A 81 13.45 -0.62 -7.44
N ILE A 82 13.31 -1.94 -7.32
CA ILE A 82 14.41 -2.81 -6.91
C ILE A 82 15.42 -2.93 -8.05
N LYS A 83 16.68 -2.54 -7.80
CA LYS A 83 17.79 -2.73 -8.74
C LYS A 83 18.47 -4.09 -8.58
N SER A 84 18.51 -4.57 -7.34
CA SER A 84 19.18 -5.82 -6.95
C SER A 84 18.25 -7.04 -7.01
N ASN A 85 18.65 -8.16 -6.40
CA ASN A 85 17.86 -9.38 -6.37
C ASN A 85 16.50 -9.16 -5.67
N GLY A 86 15.51 -9.95 -6.08
CA GLY A 86 14.20 -9.97 -5.45
C GLY A 86 14.31 -10.30 -3.96
N HIS A 87 13.48 -9.66 -3.15
CA HIS A 87 13.53 -9.77 -1.70
C HIS A 87 12.14 -9.93 -1.10
N ARG A 88 12.10 -10.43 0.13
CA ARG A 88 10.87 -10.56 0.90
C ARG A 88 10.80 -9.41 1.92
N PHE A 89 9.98 -8.42 1.63
CA PHE A 89 9.82 -7.24 2.48
C PHE A 89 8.83 -7.50 3.60
N THR A 90 9.18 -7.07 4.80
CA THR A 90 8.30 -7.10 5.96
C THR A 90 7.42 -5.85 5.99
N ALA A 91 6.19 -5.97 6.47
CA ALA A 91 5.25 -4.85 6.63
C ALA A 91 5.87 -3.68 7.42
N LYS A 92 6.65 -3.96 8.46
CA LYS A 92 7.37 -2.95 9.25
C LYS A 92 8.36 -2.13 8.40
N GLN A 93 9.13 -2.77 7.53
CA GLN A 93 10.10 -2.10 6.65
C GLN A 93 9.39 -1.16 5.67
N LEU A 94 8.29 -1.63 5.07
CA LEU A 94 7.46 -0.82 4.17
C LEU A 94 6.84 0.36 4.91
N SER A 95 6.29 0.14 6.11
CA SER A 95 5.73 1.21 6.94
C SER A 95 6.77 2.26 7.33
N THR A 96 7.99 1.84 7.71
CA THR A 96 9.08 2.78 8.05
C THR A 96 9.52 3.59 6.84
N ALA A 97 9.63 2.97 5.66
CA ALA A 97 9.96 3.70 4.44
C ALA A 97 8.83 4.68 4.03
N GLU A 98 7.57 4.26 4.15
CA GLU A 98 6.41 5.10 3.87
C GLU A 98 6.33 6.30 4.83
N GLU A 99 6.61 6.10 6.11
CA GLU A 99 6.65 7.15 7.13
C GLU A 99 7.72 8.21 6.81
N VAL A 100 8.90 7.80 6.35
CA VAL A 100 9.96 8.73 5.91
C VAL A 100 9.48 9.60 4.75
N ILE A 101 8.82 8.99 3.76
CA ILE A 101 8.26 9.73 2.61
C ILE A 101 7.17 10.68 3.10
N LYS A 102 6.22 10.20 3.91
CA LYS A 102 5.12 11.01 4.46
C LYS A 102 5.63 12.18 5.28
N ARG A 103 6.67 12.00 6.09
CA ARG A 103 7.28 13.08 6.89
C ARG A 103 7.76 14.23 6.01
N LYS A 104 8.42 13.94 4.90
CA LYS A 104 8.84 14.96 3.92
C LYS A 104 7.67 15.49 3.08
N ALA A 105 6.71 14.62 2.75
CA ALA A 105 5.54 14.97 1.97
C ALA A 105 4.63 15.99 2.67
N ARG A 106 4.65 16.06 4.01
CA ARG A 106 3.90 17.07 4.79
C ARG A 106 4.17 18.51 4.35
N ALA A 107 5.36 18.81 3.82
CA ALA A 107 5.68 20.14 3.30
C ALA A 107 4.93 20.48 1.99
N PHE A 108 4.46 19.47 1.24
CA PHE A 108 3.81 19.64 -0.05
C PHE A 108 2.31 19.31 0.08
N LYS A 109 1.47 20.33 -0.01
CA LYS A 109 0.02 20.14 0.04
C LYS A 109 -0.47 19.39 -1.20
N GLY A 110 -1.22 18.31 -1.01
CA GLY A 110 -1.80 17.50 -2.09
C GLY A 110 -0.91 16.37 -2.61
N LEU A 111 0.30 16.20 -2.07
CA LEU A 111 1.18 15.11 -2.48
C LEU A 111 0.65 13.74 -2.03
N ARG A 112 0.53 12.81 -2.98
CA ARG A 112 0.07 11.44 -2.73
C ARG A 112 1.23 10.46 -2.83
N VAL A 113 1.29 9.55 -1.87
CA VAL A 113 2.25 8.45 -1.82
C VAL A 113 1.51 7.16 -2.11
N TYR A 114 1.98 6.39 -3.08
CA TYR A 114 1.40 5.11 -3.48
C TYR A 114 2.36 3.98 -3.12
N LEU A 115 1.83 2.97 -2.43
CA LEU A 115 2.52 1.70 -2.21
C LEU A 115 2.04 0.71 -3.29
N ARG A 116 2.95 0.23 -4.14
CA ARG A 116 2.64 -0.70 -5.25
C ARG A 116 2.61 -2.17 -4.83
N VAL A 117 3.12 -2.49 -3.65
CA VAL A 117 3.26 -3.86 -3.12
C VAL A 117 2.55 -3.99 -1.78
N PHE A 118 1.71 -5.01 -1.63
CA PHE A 118 0.96 -5.24 -0.39
C PHE A 118 1.48 -6.49 0.34
N PRO A 119 1.69 -6.44 1.68
CA PRO A 119 2.07 -7.60 2.47
C PRO A 119 0.87 -8.47 2.82
N ASP A 120 0.69 -9.54 2.04
CA ASP A 120 -0.40 -10.50 2.14
C ASP A 120 0.05 -11.86 2.73
N ILE A 121 1.36 -12.09 2.87
CA ILE A 121 1.90 -13.38 3.28
C ILE A 121 2.14 -13.39 4.80
N PRO A 122 1.51 -14.29 5.55
CA PRO A 122 1.77 -14.43 6.96
C PRO A 122 3.08 -15.19 7.21
N VAL A 123 3.95 -14.61 8.03
CA VAL A 123 5.20 -15.24 8.47
C VAL A 123 5.00 -15.74 9.89
N CYS A 124 5.20 -17.05 10.07
CA CYS A 124 5.18 -17.69 11.37
C CYS A 124 6.59 -18.09 11.76
N ILE A 125 6.98 -17.77 12.98
CA ILE A 125 8.30 -18.05 13.53
C ILE A 125 8.12 -18.89 14.79
N LYS A 126 9.01 -19.85 14.96
CA LYS A 126 9.07 -20.69 16.15
C LYS A 126 10.04 -20.02 17.12
N GLY A 127 9.72 -20.02 18.42
CA GLY A 127 10.56 -19.43 19.45
C GLY A 127 11.97 -20.03 19.41
N ASN A 128 12.98 -19.15 19.53
CA ASN A 128 14.39 -19.52 19.42
C ASN A 128 14.83 -20.49 20.53
N GLU A 129 14.13 -20.47 21.66
CA GLU A 129 14.31 -21.33 22.83
C GLU A 129 13.84 -22.77 22.60
N THR A 130 13.01 -23.02 21.58
CA THR A 130 12.39 -24.34 21.37
C THR A 130 13.13 -25.18 20.32
N ARG A 131 13.33 -26.48 20.62
CA ARG A 131 13.94 -27.44 19.69
C ARG A 131 13.07 -27.74 18.47
N MET A 132 13.64 -28.36 17.44
CA MET A 132 12.93 -28.81 16.24
C MET A 132 11.78 -29.80 16.57
N GLY A 133 10.76 -29.88 15.69
CA GLY A 133 9.55 -30.71 15.91
C GLY A 133 8.32 -29.91 16.39
N LYS A 134 7.31 -30.58 16.96
CA LYS A 134 6.07 -29.96 17.53
C LYS A 134 5.28 -29.05 16.57
N GLY A 135 5.47 -29.23 15.27
CA GLY A 135 4.79 -28.46 14.23
C GLY A 135 5.30 -27.03 14.07
N LYS A 136 4.44 -26.16 13.52
CA LYS A 136 4.80 -24.82 13.09
C LYS A 136 4.47 -23.76 14.14
N GLY A 137 5.36 -22.77 14.26
CA GLY A 137 5.26 -21.65 15.20
C GLY A 137 4.04 -20.73 15.02
N THR A 138 3.98 -19.71 15.86
CA THR A 138 2.92 -18.71 15.91
C THR A 138 3.12 -17.64 14.83
N PHE A 139 2.07 -16.90 14.51
CA PHE A 139 2.13 -15.79 13.55
C PHE A 139 2.84 -14.60 14.18
N GLU A 140 3.76 -13.97 13.44
CA GLU A 140 4.52 -12.82 13.93
C GLU A 140 4.25 -11.56 13.10
N TYR A 141 4.41 -11.63 11.78
CA TYR A 141 4.25 -10.46 10.91
C TYR A 141 3.82 -10.81 9.48
N TRP A 142 3.37 -9.77 8.76
CA TRP A 142 3.05 -9.84 7.34
C TRP A 142 4.26 -9.47 6.48
N ALA A 143 4.42 -10.19 5.37
CA ALA A 143 5.46 -9.93 4.40
C ALA A 143 4.91 -10.00 2.97
N THR A 144 5.67 -9.46 2.02
CA THR A 144 5.40 -9.58 0.59
C THR A 144 6.63 -10.09 -0.14
N ARG A 145 6.45 -10.87 -1.20
CA ARG A 145 7.53 -11.35 -2.06
C ARG A 145 7.58 -10.45 -3.29
N VAL A 146 8.70 -9.77 -3.49
CA VAL A 146 8.83 -8.79 -4.56
C VAL A 146 9.97 -9.20 -5.49
N PRO A 147 9.71 -9.41 -6.78
CA PRO A 147 10.75 -9.77 -7.76
C PRO A 147 11.65 -8.56 -8.07
N THR A 148 12.81 -8.83 -8.66
CA THR A 148 13.72 -7.79 -9.18
C THR A 148 13.02 -6.86 -10.17
N GLY A 149 13.39 -5.57 -10.17
CA GLY A 149 12.86 -4.58 -11.09
C GLY A 149 11.47 -4.04 -10.73
N ARG A 150 10.76 -4.65 -9.77
CA ARG A 150 9.42 -4.20 -9.36
C ARG A 150 9.50 -2.86 -8.62
N VAL A 151 8.54 -1.99 -8.93
CA VAL A 151 8.32 -0.71 -8.24
C VAL A 151 7.69 -0.96 -6.86
N ILE A 152 8.20 -0.29 -5.82
CA ILE A 152 7.69 -0.38 -4.44
C ILE A 152 6.87 0.85 -4.09
N PHE A 153 7.45 2.04 -4.24
CA PHE A 153 6.80 3.31 -3.92
C PHE A 153 6.74 4.21 -5.14
N GLU A 154 5.65 4.97 -5.23
CA GLU A 154 5.48 6.05 -6.17
C GLU A 154 5.01 7.30 -5.45
N ILE A 155 5.36 8.45 -6.02
CA ILE A 155 5.00 9.76 -5.53
C ILE A 155 4.38 10.51 -6.71
N GLY A 156 3.24 11.17 -6.49
CA GLY A 156 2.59 11.97 -7.52
C GLY A 156 1.38 12.75 -7.03
N GLY A 157 0.64 13.30 -7.97
CA GLY A 157 -0.57 14.11 -7.73
C GLY A 157 -0.34 15.62 -7.70
N VAL A 158 0.91 16.06 -7.56
CA VAL A 158 1.32 17.47 -7.65
C VAL A 158 2.65 17.52 -8.39
N PRO A 159 2.89 18.50 -9.29
CA PRO A 159 4.19 18.68 -9.92
C PRO A 159 5.25 19.01 -8.87
N ILE A 160 6.30 18.20 -8.81
CA ILE A 160 7.43 18.37 -7.89
C ILE A 160 8.72 18.37 -8.70
N ARG A 161 9.67 19.22 -8.29
CA ARG A 161 11.03 19.24 -8.82
C ARG A 161 11.72 17.91 -8.57
N GLU A 162 12.38 17.38 -9.60
CA GLU A 162 13.00 16.04 -9.55
C GLU A 162 13.96 15.87 -8.36
N GLU A 163 14.75 16.89 -8.04
CA GLU A 163 15.75 16.88 -6.96
C GLU A 163 15.11 16.55 -5.60
N LEU A 164 13.98 17.18 -5.29
CA LEU A 164 13.24 16.98 -4.05
C LEU A 164 12.66 15.55 -4.00
N ALA A 165 12.08 15.08 -5.10
CA ALA A 165 11.55 13.72 -5.19
C ALA A 165 12.67 12.68 -5.03
N ARG A 166 13.82 12.91 -5.67
CA ARG A 166 15.01 12.07 -5.58
C ARG A 166 15.52 12.00 -4.13
N ASP A 167 15.58 13.11 -3.42
CA ASP A 167 16.00 13.15 -2.02
C ASP A 167 15.01 12.51 -1.05
N MET A 168 13.71 12.62 -1.31
CA MET A 168 12.68 11.91 -0.55
C MET A 168 12.84 10.40 -0.68
N LEU A 169 12.94 9.94 -1.93
CA LEU A 169 13.02 8.53 -2.28
C LEU A 169 14.37 7.91 -1.90
N ARG A 170 15.46 8.68 -1.94
CA ARG A 170 16.78 8.26 -1.43
C ARG A 170 16.75 7.91 0.06
N GLN A 171 16.10 8.75 0.86
CA GLN A 171 15.97 8.47 2.30
C GLN A 171 15.05 7.27 2.58
N ALA A 172 14.00 7.08 1.77
CA ALA A 172 13.14 5.91 1.86
C ALA A 172 13.90 4.63 1.48
N ALA A 173 14.70 4.68 0.41
CA ALA A 173 15.53 3.57 -0.05
C ALA A 173 16.53 3.11 1.02
N ALA A 174 17.09 4.03 1.80
CA ALA A 174 18.00 3.71 2.90
C ALA A 174 17.34 2.93 4.05
N LYS A 175 16.00 2.92 4.15
CA LYS A 175 15.26 2.11 5.14
C LYS A 175 14.94 0.71 4.65
N LEU A 176 15.14 0.44 3.36
CA LEU A 176 14.84 -0.85 2.75
C LEU A 176 16.13 -1.69 2.67
N PRO A 177 16.05 -3.03 2.81
CA PRO A 177 17.22 -3.90 2.87
C PRO A 177 17.95 -4.10 1.52
N THR A 178 17.39 -3.63 0.40
CA THR A 178 17.91 -3.86 -0.95
C THR A 178 18.30 -2.58 -1.65
N LYS A 179 19.23 -2.67 -2.60
CA LYS A 179 19.61 -1.54 -3.45
C LYS A 179 18.45 -1.17 -4.38
N MET A 180 18.06 0.10 -4.33
CA MET A 180 16.97 0.67 -5.12
C MET A 180 17.50 1.61 -6.19
N GLU A 181 16.69 1.80 -7.22
CA GLU A 181 16.90 2.75 -8.31
C GLU A 181 15.73 3.73 -8.34
N PHE A 182 16.05 5.01 -8.49
CA PHE A 182 15.07 6.07 -8.73
C PHE A 182 14.57 5.99 -10.18
N ILE A 183 13.27 6.15 -10.37
CA ILE A 183 12.63 6.08 -11.68
C ILE A 183 11.70 7.25 -11.95
N THR A 184 11.64 7.61 -13.23
CA THR A 184 10.73 8.59 -13.82
C THR A 184 9.79 7.88 -14.81
N ARG A 185 8.76 8.57 -15.30
CA ARG A 185 7.87 8.03 -16.36
C ARG A 185 8.61 7.70 -17.66
N SER A 186 9.68 8.42 -17.98
CA SER A 186 10.52 8.17 -19.15
C SER A 186 11.45 6.98 -18.99
N THR A 187 11.59 6.44 -17.76
CA THR A 187 12.52 5.35 -17.50
C THR A 187 11.98 4.04 -18.11
N PRO A 188 12.78 3.34 -18.93
CA PRO A 188 12.37 2.07 -19.54
C PRO A 188 12.04 0.97 -18.50
N PRO A 189 11.20 -0.02 -18.86
CA PRO A 189 10.94 -1.19 -18.05
C PRO A 189 12.21 -2.03 -17.82
N ARG A 190 12.22 -2.83 -16.76
CA ARG A 190 13.28 -3.81 -16.50
C ARG A 190 12.78 -5.23 -16.75
N LEU A 191 13.68 -6.07 -17.23
CA LEU A 191 13.54 -7.51 -17.29
C LEU A 191 14.64 -8.11 -16.41
N GLY A 192 14.32 -8.33 -15.13
CA GLY A 192 15.33 -8.70 -14.14
C GLY A 192 16.44 -7.65 -14.04
N SER A 193 17.68 -8.06 -14.30
CA SER A 193 18.84 -7.16 -14.34
C SER A 193 18.95 -6.36 -15.63
N LEU A 194 18.26 -6.73 -16.71
CA LEU A 194 18.33 -6.06 -17.99
C LEU A 194 17.36 -4.87 -18.03
N VAL A 195 17.79 -3.77 -18.64
CA VAL A 195 16.94 -2.61 -18.94
C VAL A 195 16.49 -2.76 -20.39
N LEU A 196 15.17 -2.74 -20.61
CA LEU A 196 14.62 -2.87 -21.96
C LEU A 196 14.50 -1.48 -22.57
N HIS A 197 15.46 -1.12 -23.40
CA HIS A 197 15.31 0.05 -24.26
C HIS A 197 14.33 -0.31 -25.39
N PRO A 198 13.28 0.48 -25.64
CA PRO A 198 12.49 0.28 -26.85
C PRO A 198 13.45 0.38 -28.04
N SER A 199 13.35 -0.56 -28.98
CA SER A 199 14.05 -0.42 -30.26
C SER A 199 13.62 0.93 -30.85
N LYS A 200 14.57 1.72 -31.32
CA LYS A 200 14.23 2.90 -32.12
C LYS A 200 13.36 2.40 -33.29
N PRO A 201 12.31 3.13 -33.70
CA PRO A 201 11.63 2.77 -34.95
C PRO A 201 12.72 2.69 -36.02
N ASP A 202 12.77 1.57 -36.74
CA ASP A 202 13.74 1.37 -37.81
C ASP A 202 13.59 2.56 -38.75
N VAL A 203 14.55 3.48 -38.69
CA VAL A 203 14.66 4.54 -39.70
C VAL A 203 14.98 3.75 -40.95
N GLU A 204 13.98 3.56 -41.80
CA GLU A 204 14.07 2.92 -43.11
C GLU A 204 15.38 3.40 -43.72
N SER A 205 16.39 2.53 -43.72
CA SER A 205 17.67 2.87 -44.32
C SER A 205 17.35 3.23 -45.76
N PRO A 206 17.75 4.41 -46.27
CA PRO A 206 17.47 4.76 -47.66
C PRO A 206 17.90 3.57 -48.51
N PRO A 207 17.05 3.12 -49.46
CA PRO A 207 17.31 1.90 -50.21
C PRO A 207 18.73 1.98 -50.74
N LEU A 208 19.53 0.95 -50.42
CA LEU A 208 20.92 0.83 -50.82
C LEU A 208 21.00 1.27 -52.28
N ALA A 209 21.60 2.43 -52.54
CA ALA A 209 21.69 2.96 -53.89
C ALA A 209 22.28 1.85 -54.75
N THR A 210 21.48 1.35 -55.71
CA THR A 210 21.93 0.42 -56.74
C THR A 210 23.17 1.06 -57.35
N ALA A 211 24.34 0.52 -57.01
CA ALA A 211 25.59 0.95 -57.61
C ALA A 211 25.48 0.58 -59.09
N GLU A 212 25.13 1.55 -59.92
CA GLU A 212 25.31 1.43 -61.35
C GLU A 212 26.80 1.18 -61.58
N CYS A 213 27.15 -0.06 -61.94
CA CYS A 213 28.48 -0.39 -62.43
C CYS A 213 28.73 0.50 -63.66
N PRO A 214 29.74 1.38 -63.67
CA PRO A 214 30.06 2.10 -64.88
C PRO A 214 30.51 1.07 -65.91
N ALA A 215 29.74 0.94 -67.00
CA ALA A 215 30.12 0.17 -68.16
C ALA A 215 31.51 0.62 -68.61
N LEU A 216 32.44 -0.34 -68.71
CA LEU A 216 33.75 -0.10 -69.29
C LEU A 216 33.57 0.34 -70.73
N LEU A 217 33.80 1.63 -70.98
CA LEU A 217 34.06 2.14 -72.32
C LEU A 217 35.47 1.68 -72.70
N GLU A 218 35.56 0.54 -73.37
CA GLU A 218 36.75 0.17 -74.14
C GLU A 218 36.96 1.25 -75.21
N THR A 219 37.93 2.12 -74.95
CA THR A 219 38.46 3.03 -75.96
C THR A 219 39.79 2.43 -76.39
N THR A 220 39.82 1.74 -77.53
CA THR A 220 41.08 1.49 -78.25
C THR A 220 40.82 1.22 -79.73
N ALA A 221 41.36 2.15 -80.54
CA ALA A 221 41.85 2.06 -81.92
C ALA A 221 40.99 1.38 -83.01
#